data_AF-A0A538SJI0-F1
#
_entry.id   AF-A0A538SJI0-F1
#
_cell.length_a   1.000
_cell.length_b   1.000
_cell.length_c   1.000
_cell.angle_alpha   90.00
_cell.angle_beta   90.00
_cell.angle_gamma   90.00
#
_symmetry.space_group_name_H-M   'P 1'
#
loop_
_entity.id
_entity.type
_entity.pdbx_description
1 polymer ?
#
loop_
_entity_poly.entity_id
_entity_poly.type
_entity_poly.pdbx_seq_one_letter_code
_entity_poly.pdbx_strand_id
1 'polypeptide(L)'
;MIARPELLTFDIFGTVLDWRRGLREALREHGAGLSDSDFDRVIDLQAELEAGRFRSYAWIVSVSLVRALGLPLSSARAIGERVGAWPLFLDSREALRRLRAHAPCVATTNSDQRHGRQVQTALGFDLDGWICAEETRCYKPDPGFWRRAAARRRLPFGPSWWHVSAYGDYDLAPARRLGLTCVYVSRDHARFGPADLYVRDLSSRLVPHEREDERRVGRLTERLRGSGVLKNPPIVTEVRTADRGDYLVVLDGANRVSAARASGLPHFLVQVVRYEDPGVELMTWHHALSGFPYTRLRDSLARIPGLTLEQEPLGRARALLARREAIAYVVSEEDGALTLSGDRGLREQNALLNAVVDLYRDQVPFHRVARDSLDEARARFRDVTALLVFPRFHPDEILDIATSGARLPAGITRHVIPWRALRLNVPLEVLSDPARSLEEKNEWLVAWIEERVAQKNVRFYEESTVLFDE
;
A
#
# COMPACT_ATOMS: atom_id res chain seq x y z
N MET A 1 -16.05 8.99 -2.44
CA MET A 1 -15.58 10.40 -2.29
C MET A 1 -14.92 10.55 -0.92
N ILE A 2 -13.72 11.14 -0.86
CA ILE A 2 -13.02 11.44 0.40
C ILE A 2 -13.78 12.59 1.10
N ALA A 3 -14.09 12.44 2.39
CA ALA A 3 -14.79 13.46 3.16
C ALA A 3 -13.93 14.74 3.26
N ARG A 4 -14.53 15.92 3.09
CA ARG A 4 -13.79 17.19 3.23
C ARG A 4 -13.23 17.32 4.66
N PRO A 5 -11.99 17.82 4.82
CA PRO A 5 -11.39 17.96 6.14
C PRO A 5 -12.08 19.07 6.96
N GLU A 6 -12.45 18.77 8.20
CA GLU A 6 -12.75 19.75 9.25
C GLU A 6 -11.50 20.12 10.05
N LEU A 7 -10.50 19.22 10.06
CA LEU A 7 -9.25 19.38 10.77
C LEU A 7 -8.12 18.68 10.01
N LEU A 8 -7.00 19.37 9.85
CA LEU A 8 -5.74 18.81 9.38
C LEU A 8 -4.74 18.78 10.53
N THR A 9 -4.26 17.59 10.87
CA THR A 9 -3.18 17.42 11.87
C THR A 9 -1.91 16.96 11.21
N PHE A 10 -0.76 17.46 11.69
CA PHE A 10 0.54 17.18 11.09
C PHE A 10 1.48 16.63 12.13
N ASP A 11 2.13 15.53 11.79
CA ASP A 11 3.44 15.26 12.34
C ASP A 11 4.44 16.34 11.93
N ILE A 12 5.42 16.60 12.79
CA ILE A 12 6.38 17.69 12.57
C ILE A 12 7.76 17.17 12.20
N PHE A 13 8.34 16.31 13.04
CA PHE A 13 9.75 15.92 12.94
C PHE A 13 9.92 14.77 11.96
N GLY A 14 10.49 15.04 10.79
CA GLY A 14 10.58 14.08 9.68
C GLY A 14 9.43 14.21 8.68
N THR A 15 8.42 15.03 8.95
CA THR A 15 7.31 15.29 8.00
C THR A 15 7.38 16.71 7.45
N VAL A 16 7.48 17.70 8.34
CA VAL A 16 7.59 19.14 8.04
C VAL A 16 9.05 19.62 8.18
N LEU A 17 9.73 19.16 9.23
CA LEU A 17 11.14 19.39 9.48
C LEU A 17 11.99 18.24 8.96
N ASP A 18 13.12 18.55 8.32
CA ASP A 18 14.17 17.59 8.01
C ASP A 18 15.07 17.40 9.25
N TRP A 19 14.60 16.55 10.15
CA TRP A 19 15.28 16.26 11.41
C TRP A 19 16.62 15.54 11.22
N ARG A 20 16.77 14.75 10.14
CA ARG A 20 18.00 13.99 9.88
C ARG A 20 19.10 14.93 9.45
N ARG A 21 18.81 15.85 8.53
CA ARG A 21 19.73 16.93 8.18
C ARG A 21 19.99 17.84 9.38
N GLY A 22 18.95 18.25 10.10
CA GLY A 22 19.06 19.12 11.27
C GLY A 22 19.96 18.56 12.36
N LEU A 23 19.83 17.27 12.68
CA LEU A 23 20.70 16.62 13.67
C LEU A 23 22.16 16.55 13.19
N ARG A 24 22.40 16.22 11.91
CA ARG A 24 23.76 16.20 11.34
C ARG A 24 24.41 17.58 11.40
N GLU A 25 23.69 18.63 11.00
CA GLU A 25 24.20 20.01 11.03
C GLU A 25 24.48 20.46 12.48
N ALA A 26 23.56 20.21 13.40
CA ALA A 26 23.73 20.57 14.81
C ALA A 26 24.91 19.84 15.46
N LEU A 27 25.14 18.56 15.14
CA LEU A 27 26.30 17.82 15.65
C LEU A 27 27.61 18.39 15.10
N ARG A 28 27.65 18.76 13.80
CA ARG A 28 28.84 19.38 13.19
C ARG A 28 29.19 20.72 13.83
N GLU A 29 28.21 21.54 14.22
CA GLU A 29 28.43 22.77 14.99
C GLU A 29 29.14 22.51 16.34
N HIS A 30 28.94 21.32 16.91
CA HIS A 30 29.56 20.90 18.16
C HIS A 30 30.78 19.97 17.96
N GLY A 31 31.34 19.92 16.75
CA GLY A 31 32.55 19.15 16.44
C GLY A 31 32.34 17.63 16.37
N ALA A 32 31.09 17.17 16.24
CA ALA A 32 30.74 15.75 16.15
C ALA A 32 30.24 15.38 14.73
N GLY A 33 30.60 14.18 14.29
CA GLY A 33 30.02 13.55 13.10
C GLY A 33 28.79 12.72 13.47
N LEU A 34 28.02 12.33 12.45
CA LEU A 34 26.90 11.40 12.61
C LEU A 34 26.91 10.41 11.45
N SER A 35 27.34 9.18 11.71
CA SER A 35 27.17 8.07 10.78
C SER A 35 25.71 7.61 10.76
N ASP A 36 25.33 6.80 9.77
CA ASP A 36 23.96 6.26 9.73
C ASP A 36 23.70 5.27 10.87
N SER A 37 24.70 4.46 11.29
CA SER A 37 24.57 3.59 12.46
C SER A 37 24.45 4.36 13.77
N ASP A 38 25.12 5.51 13.88
CA ASP A 38 24.99 6.39 15.04
C ASP A 38 23.60 7.01 15.10
N PHE A 39 23.04 7.39 13.94
CA PHE A 39 21.68 7.89 13.84
C PHE A 39 20.68 6.85 14.35
N ASP A 40 20.78 5.61 13.86
CA ASP A 40 19.89 4.52 14.28
C ASP A 40 19.98 4.27 15.79
N ARG A 41 21.20 4.25 16.35
CA ARG A 41 21.41 4.12 17.80
C ARG A 41 20.79 5.26 18.60
N VAL A 42 20.87 6.50 18.10
CA VAL A 42 20.20 7.65 18.74
C VAL A 42 18.69 7.46 18.74
N ILE A 43 18.11 7.02 17.62
CA ILE A 43 16.66 6.80 17.50
C ILE A 43 16.18 5.67 18.43
N ASP A 44 16.89 4.54 18.47
CA ASP A 44 16.55 3.43 19.36
C ASP A 44 16.54 3.87 20.83
N LEU A 45 17.54 4.64 21.24
CA LEU A 45 17.60 5.21 22.60
C LEU A 45 16.47 6.21 22.88
N GLN A 46 16.06 7.01 21.89
CA GLN A 46 14.91 7.91 22.08
C GLN A 46 13.63 7.10 22.30
N ALA A 47 13.40 6.06 21.50
CA ALA A 47 12.24 5.17 21.66
C ALA A 47 12.23 4.48 23.04
N GLU A 48 13.37 3.98 23.52
CA GLU A 48 13.49 3.42 24.87
C GLU A 48 13.13 4.44 25.97
N LEU A 49 13.58 5.69 25.83
CA LEU A 49 13.32 6.75 26.80
C LEU A 49 11.84 7.21 26.77
N GLU A 50 11.22 7.25 25.59
CA GLU A 50 9.80 7.57 25.41
C GLU A 50 8.88 6.49 26.02
N ALA A 51 9.29 5.22 26.00
CA ALA A 51 8.57 4.13 26.66
C ALA A 51 8.64 4.19 28.21
N GLY A 52 9.56 4.98 28.76
CA GLY A 52 9.76 5.14 30.19
C GLY A 52 8.84 6.19 30.83
N ARG A 53 9.27 6.69 31.99
CA ARG A 53 8.58 7.82 32.64
C ARG A 53 8.69 9.07 31.76
N PHE A 54 7.58 9.77 31.57
CA PHE A 54 7.53 11.03 30.83
C PHE A 54 8.66 12.04 31.19
N ARG A 55 9.28 12.60 30.15
CA ARG A 55 10.30 13.65 30.15
C ARG A 55 10.05 14.66 29.03
N SER A 56 10.71 15.82 29.02
CA SER A 56 10.63 16.68 27.83
C SER A 56 11.36 16.02 26.67
N TYR A 57 10.93 16.30 25.45
CA TYR A 57 11.61 15.81 24.25
C TYR A 57 13.04 16.35 24.15
N ALA A 58 13.25 17.62 24.54
CA ALA A 58 14.59 18.20 24.65
C ALA A 58 15.50 17.39 25.59
N TRP A 59 14.96 16.87 26.69
CA TRP A 59 15.71 16.00 27.60
C TRP A 59 16.00 14.64 26.96
N ILE A 60 15.02 14.04 26.27
CA ILE A 60 15.19 12.76 25.57
C ILE A 60 16.32 12.87 24.54
N VAL A 61 16.28 13.89 23.67
CA VAL A 61 17.32 14.15 22.67
C VAL A 61 18.68 14.36 23.35
N SER A 62 18.72 15.15 24.42
CA SER A 62 19.98 15.38 25.16
C SER A 62 20.58 14.08 25.67
N VAL A 63 19.77 13.23 26.30
CA VAL A 63 20.25 11.97 26.89
C VAL A 63 20.60 10.95 25.82
N SER A 64 19.84 10.86 24.73
CA SER A 64 20.16 9.96 23.61
C SER A 64 21.51 10.32 22.99
N LEU A 65 21.83 11.61 22.81
CA LEU A 65 23.11 12.04 22.24
C LEU A 65 24.29 11.79 23.18
N VAL A 66 24.12 11.99 24.48
CA VAL A 66 25.14 11.65 25.47
C VAL A 66 25.42 10.14 25.47
N ARG A 67 24.37 9.31 25.47
CA ARG A 67 24.50 7.84 25.55
C ARG A 67 24.95 7.19 24.25
N ALA A 68 24.53 7.72 23.10
CA ALA A 68 24.89 7.17 21.80
C ALA A 68 26.29 7.60 21.38
N LEU A 69 26.61 8.90 21.55
CA LEU A 69 27.76 9.53 20.90
C LEU A 69 28.78 10.09 21.88
N GLY A 70 28.53 10.00 23.19
CA GLY A 70 29.44 10.55 24.21
C GLY A 70 29.52 12.08 24.21
N LEU A 71 28.52 12.77 23.66
CA LEU A 71 28.52 14.23 23.61
C LEU A 71 28.59 14.83 25.02
N PRO A 72 29.32 15.95 25.22
CA PRO A 72 29.20 16.72 26.45
C PRO A 72 27.75 17.13 26.71
N LEU A 73 27.29 16.98 27.94
CA LEU A 73 25.89 17.25 28.30
C LEU A 73 25.44 18.68 27.97
N SER A 74 26.35 19.66 28.04
CA SER A 74 26.07 21.05 27.64
C SER A 74 25.72 21.15 26.15
N SER A 75 26.53 20.54 25.27
CA SER A 75 26.28 20.47 23.83
C SER A 75 25.00 19.71 23.52
N ALA A 76 24.80 18.55 24.15
CA ALA A 76 23.59 17.75 23.94
C ALA A 76 22.30 18.49 24.35
N ARG A 77 22.34 19.25 25.46
CA ARG A 77 21.24 20.14 25.88
C ARG A 77 20.99 21.26 24.87
N ALA A 78 22.04 21.91 24.39
CA ALA A 78 21.92 22.96 23.38
C ALA A 78 21.29 22.46 22.07
N ILE A 79 21.59 21.23 21.66
CA ILE A 79 20.95 20.57 20.51
C ILE A 79 19.48 20.27 20.83
N GLY A 80 19.22 19.58 21.95
CA GLY A 80 17.87 19.17 22.36
C GLY A 80 16.90 20.33 22.50
N GLU A 81 17.36 21.49 22.97
CA GLU A 81 16.55 22.70 23.13
C GLU A 81 16.22 23.43 21.83
N ARG A 82 16.92 23.11 20.72
CA ARG A 82 16.81 23.81 19.43
C ARG A 82 16.32 22.92 18.29
N VAL A 83 15.79 21.73 18.57
CA VAL A 83 15.36 20.80 17.51
C VAL A 83 14.25 21.38 16.63
N GLY A 84 13.42 22.29 17.15
CA GLY A 84 12.40 22.98 16.35
C GLY A 84 12.96 24.03 15.38
N ALA A 85 14.25 24.40 15.50
CA ALA A 85 14.94 25.33 14.61
C ALA A 85 15.69 24.64 13.46
N TRP A 86 15.55 23.31 13.34
CA TRP A 86 16.09 22.53 12.23
C TRP A 86 15.47 22.95 10.87
N PRO A 87 16.11 22.62 9.74
CA PRO A 87 15.60 23.01 8.43
C PRO A 87 14.24 22.39 8.13
N LEU A 88 13.36 23.16 7.49
CA LEU A 88 12.13 22.66 6.88
C LEU A 88 12.44 21.90 5.59
N PHE A 89 11.61 20.93 5.22
CA PHE A 89 11.59 20.48 3.83
C PHE A 89 11.14 21.61 2.91
N LEU A 90 11.70 21.66 1.69
CA LEU A 90 11.55 22.79 0.76
C LEU A 90 10.09 23.12 0.43
N ASP A 91 9.23 22.11 0.37
CA ASP A 91 7.81 22.19 0.07
C ASP A 91 6.93 22.57 1.28
N SER A 92 7.43 22.34 2.50
CA SER A 92 6.59 22.33 3.70
C SER A 92 5.90 23.66 4.00
N ARG A 93 6.64 24.78 3.86
CA ARG A 93 6.09 26.12 4.10
C ARG A 93 4.91 26.42 3.17
N GLU A 94 5.11 26.16 1.88
CA GLU A 94 4.13 26.47 0.85
C GLU A 94 2.91 25.56 0.95
N ALA A 95 3.13 24.26 1.16
CA ALA A 95 2.08 23.28 1.32
C ALA A 95 1.18 23.61 2.52
N LEU A 96 1.76 23.85 3.70
CA LEU A 96 1.01 24.22 4.90
C LEU A 96 0.23 25.53 4.70
N ARG A 97 0.83 26.54 4.05
CA ARG A 97 0.15 27.81 3.76
C ARG A 97 -1.09 27.62 2.90
N ARG A 98 -1.05 26.73 1.90
CA ARG A 98 -2.20 26.39 1.06
C ARG A 98 -3.25 25.58 1.82
N LEU A 99 -2.83 24.59 2.59
CA LEU A 99 -3.73 23.71 3.34
C LEU A 99 -4.54 24.47 4.41
N ARG A 100 -3.95 25.50 5.02
CA ARG A 100 -4.64 26.40 5.97
C ARG A 100 -5.82 27.15 5.36
N ALA A 101 -5.87 27.31 4.03
CA ALA A 101 -7.02 27.91 3.35
C ALA A 101 -8.23 26.96 3.29
N HIS A 102 -8.04 25.67 3.58
CA HIS A 102 -9.08 24.64 3.46
C HIS A 102 -9.62 24.18 4.83
N ALA A 103 -8.76 24.01 5.83
CA ALA A 103 -9.15 23.65 7.19
C ALA A 103 -8.06 24.07 8.21
N PRO A 104 -8.39 24.20 9.51
CA PRO A 104 -7.41 24.44 10.55
C PRO A 104 -6.28 23.41 10.52
N CYS A 105 -5.03 23.88 10.50
CA CYS A 105 -3.83 23.06 10.51
C CYS A 105 -3.20 23.05 11.90
N VAL A 106 -3.08 21.88 12.51
CA VAL A 106 -2.63 21.70 13.90
C VAL A 106 -1.45 20.75 13.96
N ALA A 107 -0.42 21.06 14.74
CA ALA A 107 0.66 20.11 15.00
C ALA A 107 0.23 19.04 16.01
N THR A 108 0.63 17.80 15.77
CA THR A 108 0.52 16.65 16.68
C THR A 108 1.89 15.98 16.77
N THR A 109 2.65 16.26 17.82
CA THR A 109 4.10 15.98 17.86
C THR A 109 4.57 15.45 19.22
N ASN A 110 5.58 14.57 19.22
CA ASN A 110 6.25 14.13 20.46
C ASN A 110 7.09 15.21 21.14
N SER A 111 7.20 16.39 20.54
CA SER A 111 8.09 17.45 20.99
C SER A 111 7.53 18.28 22.15
N ASP A 112 8.11 19.47 22.36
CA ASP A 112 7.82 20.39 23.46
C ASP A 112 7.22 21.70 22.92
N GLN A 113 6.60 22.51 23.78
CA GLN A 113 6.01 23.81 23.39
C GLN A 113 7.05 24.80 22.86
N ARG A 114 8.28 24.75 23.38
CA ARG A 114 9.41 25.54 22.87
C ARG A 114 9.68 25.26 21.39
N HIS A 115 9.67 24.00 21.00
CA HIS A 115 9.94 23.61 19.62
C HIS A 115 8.87 24.14 18.67
N GLY A 116 7.61 24.22 19.13
CA GLY A 116 6.52 24.86 18.38
C GLY A 116 6.81 26.30 18.00
N ARG A 117 7.31 27.10 18.94
CA ARG A 117 7.68 28.51 18.67
C ARG A 117 8.79 28.62 17.62
N GLN A 118 9.77 27.73 17.66
CA GLN A 118 10.87 27.69 16.70
C GLN A 118 10.36 27.31 15.31
N VAL A 119 9.53 26.27 15.22
CA VAL A 119 8.94 25.81 13.95
C VAL A 119 8.06 26.87 13.32
N GLN A 120 7.19 27.53 14.08
CA GLN A 120 6.32 28.59 13.55
C GLN A 120 7.11 29.82 13.11
N THR A 121 8.21 30.15 13.81
CA THR A 121 9.16 31.17 13.36
C THR A 121 9.78 30.79 12.02
N ALA A 122 10.23 29.54 11.89
CA ALA A 122 10.78 29.03 10.64
C ALA A 122 9.73 29.03 9.52
N LEU A 123 8.47 28.66 9.78
CA LEU A 123 7.35 28.68 8.83
C LEU A 123 6.92 30.11 8.44
N GLY A 124 7.23 31.12 9.25
CA GLY A 124 6.83 32.50 9.03
C GLY A 124 5.35 32.77 9.30
N PHE A 125 4.65 31.83 9.94
CA PHE A 125 3.26 31.96 10.38
C PHE A 125 2.95 30.95 11.49
N ASP A 126 1.94 31.26 12.30
CA ASP A 126 1.45 30.36 13.32
C ASP A 126 0.48 29.32 12.76
N LEU A 127 0.57 28.09 13.28
CA LEU A 127 -0.42 27.04 13.06
C LEU A 127 -1.65 27.28 13.95
N ASP A 128 -2.77 26.67 13.60
CA ASP A 128 -4.05 26.83 14.31
C ASP A 128 -4.11 26.00 15.61
N GLY A 129 -2.99 25.36 15.98
CA GLY A 129 -2.76 24.68 17.25
C GLY A 129 -1.44 23.91 17.29
N TRP A 130 -0.90 23.70 18.49
CA TRP A 130 0.30 22.90 18.74
C TRP A 130 0.06 21.91 19.89
N ILE A 131 -0.30 20.68 19.55
CA ILE A 131 -0.55 19.61 20.52
C ILE A 131 0.71 18.76 20.62
N CYS A 132 1.39 18.84 21.76
CA CYS A 132 2.68 18.20 21.95
C CYS A 132 2.71 17.22 23.14
N ALA A 133 3.77 16.41 23.23
CA ALA A 133 3.91 15.44 24.32
C ALA A 133 4.05 16.14 25.67
N GLU A 134 4.71 17.29 25.73
CA GLU A 134 4.80 18.12 26.95
C GLU A 134 3.43 18.50 27.51
N GLU A 135 2.52 18.93 26.65
CA GLU A 135 1.14 19.30 27.04
C GLU A 135 0.32 18.06 27.42
N THR A 136 0.39 17.01 26.61
CA THR A 136 -0.43 15.81 26.80
C THR A 136 0.11 14.86 27.88
N ARG A 137 1.37 15.05 28.31
CA ARG A 137 2.12 14.15 29.19
C ARG A 137 2.16 12.71 28.68
N CYS A 138 2.23 12.56 27.37
CA CYS A 138 2.11 11.28 26.66
C CYS A 138 2.79 11.41 25.30
N TYR A 139 3.43 10.34 24.83
CA TYR A 139 4.02 10.31 23.49
C TYR A 139 3.09 9.54 22.55
N LYS A 140 3.13 9.85 21.26
CA LYS A 140 2.68 8.90 20.24
C LYS A 140 3.55 7.61 20.37
N PRO A 141 3.09 6.42 19.93
CA PRO A 141 1.82 6.11 19.31
C PRO A 141 0.73 5.79 20.36
N ASP A 142 0.95 6.08 21.65
CA ASP A 142 0.02 5.78 22.74
C ASP A 142 -1.38 6.37 22.41
N PRO A 143 -2.45 5.56 22.42
CA PRO A 143 -3.80 6.02 22.15
C PRO A 143 -4.26 7.18 23.04
N GLY A 144 -3.70 7.30 24.25
CA GLY A 144 -3.92 8.41 25.17
C GLY A 144 -3.50 9.77 24.60
N PHE A 145 -2.48 9.84 23.74
CA PHE A 145 -2.12 11.07 23.03
C PHE A 145 -3.28 11.53 22.13
N TRP A 146 -3.80 10.61 21.31
CA TRP A 146 -4.88 10.87 20.36
C TRP A 146 -6.18 11.25 21.05
N ARG A 147 -6.55 10.58 22.16
CA ARG A 147 -7.73 10.94 22.96
C ARG A 147 -7.64 12.37 23.51
N ARG A 148 -6.44 12.77 24.00
CA ARG A 148 -6.20 14.14 24.47
C ARG A 148 -6.25 15.15 23.33
N ALA A 149 -5.71 14.80 22.15
CA ALA A 149 -5.81 15.64 20.97
C ALA A 149 -7.27 15.87 20.54
N ALA A 150 -8.09 14.80 20.52
CA ALA A 150 -9.51 14.87 20.21
C ALA A 150 -10.27 15.77 21.20
N ALA A 151 -10.04 15.59 22.50
CA ALA A 151 -10.65 16.42 23.55
C ALA A 151 -10.26 17.90 23.41
N ARG A 152 -8.98 18.18 23.09
CA ARG A 152 -8.46 19.54 22.92
C ARG A 152 -9.06 20.27 21.72
N ARG A 153 -9.33 19.53 20.64
CA ARG A 153 -9.96 20.05 19.42
C ARG A 153 -11.48 20.00 19.44
N ARG A 154 -12.07 19.31 20.42
CA ARG A 154 -13.51 19.05 20.51
C ARG A 154 -14.06 18.42 19.24
N LEU A 155 -13.28 17.52 18.64
CA LEU A 155 -13.62 16.80 17.42
C LEU A 155 -13.52 15.29 17.69
N PRO A 156 -14.60 14.51 17.50
CA PRO A 156 -14.51 13.06 17.60
C PRO A 156 -13.64 12.51 16.46
N PHE A 157 -13.15 11.28 16.63
CA PHE A 157 -12.44 10.61 15.55
C PHE A 157 -13.40 10.30 14.39
N GLY A 158 -12.92 10.44 13.15
CA GLY A 158 -13.72 10.20 11.96
C GLY A 158 -13.06 10.72 10.68
N PRO A 159 -13.68 10.48 9.51
CA PRO A 159 -13.07 10.73 8.21
C PRO A 159 -12.92 12.23 7.86
N SER A 160 -13.57 13.15 8.59
CA SER A 160 -13.34 14.59 8.46
C SER A 160 -12.09 15.08 9.21
N TRP A 161 -11.49 14.24 10.06
CA TRP A 161 -10.18 14.50 10.63
C TRP A 161 -9.10 13.86 9.77
N TRP A 162 -8.30 14.70 9.13
CA TRP A 162 -7.18 14.29 8.31
C TRP A 162 -5.87 14.37 9.10
N HIS A 163 -5.07 13.30 9.07
CA HIS A 163 -3.76 13.27 9.70
C HIS A 163 -2.66 13.04 8.65
N VAL A 164 -1.64 13.89 8.69
CA VAL A 164 -0.57 13.99 7.69
C VAL A 164 0.75 13.63 8.34
N SER A 165 1.43 12.60 7.84
CA SER A 165 2.71 12.15 8.39
C SER A 165 3.56 11.41 7.34
N ALA A 166 4.88 11.44 7.51
CA ALA A 166 5.84 10.61 6.78
C ALA A 166 6.05 9.22 7.44
N TYR A 167 5.42 8.95 8.59
CA TYR A 167 5.57 7.70 9.34
C TYR A 167 4.27 6.90 9.36
N GLY A 168 4.22 5.91 8.47
CA GLY A 168 3.10 5.01 8.31
C GLY A 168 2.90 4.04 9.48
N ASP A 169 3.98 3.60 10.11
CA ASP A 169 4.03 2.56 11.14
C ASP A 169 3.63 3.08 12.51
N TYR A 170 4.20 4.21 12.89
CA TYR A 170 4.09 4.76 14.21
C TYR A 170 2.98 5.82 14.31
N ASP A 171 2.70 6.56 13.24
CA ASP A 171 1.81 7.72 13.30
C ASP A 171 0.51 7.52 12.52
N LEU A 172 0.60 7.12 11.24
CA LEU A 172 -0.60 6.89 10.44
C LEU A 172 -1.33 5.60 10.84
N ALA A 173 -0.63 4.55 11.30
CA ALA A 173 -1.29 3.33 11.74
C ALA A 173 -2.27 3.54 12.92
N PRO A 174 -1.89 4.21 14.04
CA PRO A 174 -2.87 4.53 15.08
C PRO A 174 -3.95 5.49 14.60
N ALA A 175 -3.63 6.49 13.77
CA ALA A 175 -4.64 7.38 13.18
C ALA A 175 -5.67 6.61 12.33
N ARG A 176 -5.22 5.64 11.53
CA ARG A 176 -6.08 4.77 10.72
C ARG A 176 -6.99 3.92 11.59
N ARG A 177 -6.48 3.33 12.69
CA ARG A 177 -7.29 2.55 13.65
C ARG A 177 -8.40 3.38 14.30
N LEU A 178 -8.16 4.69 14.48
CA LEU A 178 -9.15 5.62 15.01
C LEU A 178 -10.13 6.12 13.93
N GLY A 179 -9.98 5.73 12.66
CA GLY A 179 -10.89 6.10 11.57
C GLY A 179 -10.60 7.46 10.93
N LEU A 180 -9.41 8.03 11.15
CA LEU A 180 -8.97 9.28 10.52
C LEU A 180 -8.62 9.05 9.05
N THR A 181 -8.78 10.10 8.24
CA THR A 181 -8.25 10.12 6.88
C THR A 181 -6.72 10.33 6.94
N CYS A 182 -5.96 9.31 6.55
CA CYS A 182 -4.50 9.34 6.62
C CYS A 182 -3.91 9.84 5.29
N VAL A 183 -3.06 10.85 5.35
CA VAL A 183 -2.32 11.40 4.22
C VAL A 183 -0.84 11.12 4.45
N TYR A 184 -0.27 10.30 3.57
CA TYR A 184 1.16 10.01 3.61
C TYR A 184 1.94 11.07 2.84
N VAL A 185 3.01 11.58 3.44
CA VAL A 185 3.96 12.47 2.77
C VAL A 185 5.24 11.70 2.47
N SER A 186 5.53 11.51 1.19
CA SER A 186 6.76 10.84 0.76
C SER A 186 7.99 11.68 1.10
N ARG A 187 8.93 11.10 1.85
CA ARG A 187 10.26 11.64 2.19
C ARG A 187 11.28 10.51 2.04
N ASP A 188 12.55 10.83 1.83
CA ASP A 188 13.61 9.83 1.64
C ASP A 188 13.76 8.88 2.84
N HIS A 189 13.42 9.33 4.05
CA HIS A 189 13.45 8.54 5.29
C HIS A 189 12.07 8.06 5.74
N ALA A 190 11.03 8.29 4.93
CA ALA A 190 9.67 7.97 5.30
C ALA A 190 9.51 6.44 5.48
N ARG A 191 8.86 6.05 6.57
CA ARG A 191 8.61 4.63 6.88
C ARG A 191 7.20 4.31 6.48
N PHE A 192 7.00 3.33 5.61
CA PHE A 192 5.66 2.79 5.39
C PHE A 192 5.25 1.97 6.61
N GLY A 193 3.95 1.95 6.91
CA GLY A 193 3.43 1.13 8.00
C GLY A 193 3.68 -0.35 7.79
N PRO A 194 3.69 -1.17 8.85
CA PRO A 194 3.59 -2.62 8.67
C PRO A 194 2.36 -2.88 7.80
N ALA A 195 2.45 -3.91 6.94
CA ALA A 195 1.33 -4.37 6.13
C ALA A 195 0.02 -4.22 6.92
N ASP A 196 -0.90 -3.41 6.40
CA ASP A 196 -2.15 -3.06 7.05
C ASP A 196 -3.03 -4.32 7.11
N LEU A 197 -2.79 -5.16 8.11
CA LEU A 197 -3.36 -6.49 8.25
C LEU A 197 -4.63 -6.42 9.09
N TYR A 198 -5.72 -6.95 8.54
CA TYR A 198 -7.01 -6.97 9.20
C TYR A 198 -7.69 -8.32 9.02
N VAL A 199 -8.32 -8.81 10.09
CA VAL A 199 -9.34 -9.86 9.95
C VAL A 199 -10.62 -9.19 9.47
N ARG A 200 -11.13 -9.64 8.33
CA ARG A 200 -12.34 -9.12 7.68
C ARG A 200 -13.36 -10.22 7.50
N ASP A 201 -14.62 -9.80 7.45
CA ASP A 201 -15.71 -10.69 7.13
C ASP A 201 -15.60 -11.17 5.67
N LEU A 202 -15.80 -12.47 5.46
CA LEU A 202 -15.61 -13.15 4.18
C LEU A 202 -16.88 -13.10 3.29
N SER A 203 -17.90 -12.35 3.71
CA SER A 203 -19.16 -12.08 3.01
C SER A 203 -18.97 -11.62 1.57
N SER A 204 -20.11 -11.45 0.87
CA SER A 204 -20.20 -11.03 -0.53
C SER A 204 -19.47 -9.73 -0.87
N ARG A 205 -19.01 -8.96 0.11
CA ARG A 205 -18.31 -7.67 -0.08
C ARG A 205 -16.81 -7.80 -0.32
N LEU A 206 -16.22 -8.98 -0.13
CA LEU A 206 -14.84 -9.28 -0.55
C LEU A 206 -14.84 -9.80 -2.00
N VAL A 207 -14.71 -8.89 -2.96
CA VAL A 207 -14.98 -9.16 -4.38
C VAL A 207 -13.67 -9.27 -5.18
N PRO A 208 -13.45 -10.35 -5.94
CA PRO A 208 -12.31 -10.42 -6.84
C PRO A 208 -12.58 -9.64 -8.14
N HIS A 209 -11.53 -8.98 -8.65
CA HIS A 209 -11.61 -8.28 -9.93
C HIS A 209 -11.27 -9.17 -11.14
N GLU A 210 -10.59 -10.30 -10.92
CA GLU A 210 -10.29 -11.31 -11.94
C GLU A 210 -11.08 -12.60 -11.70
N ARG A 211 -11.26 -13.37 -12.78
CA ARG A 211 -11.78 -14.74 -12.71
C ARG A 211 -10.82 -15.63 -11.94
N GLU A 212 -11.37 -16.55 -11.17
CA GLU A 212 -10.62 -17.60 -10.49
C GLU A 212 -10.26 -18.75 -11.45
N ASP A 213 -9.27 -19.53 -11.05
CA ASP A 213 -8.86 -20.77 -11.72
C ASP A 213 -9.32 -21.94 -10.83
N GLU A 214 -10.38 -22.64 -11.25
CA GLU A 214 -11.04 -23.70 -10.48
C GLU A 214 -10.05 -24.80 -10.04
N ARG A 215 -9.11 -25.18 -10.92
CA ARG A 215 -8.07 -26.18 -10.61
C ARG A 215 -7.11 -25.70 -9.54
N ARG A 216 -6.83 -24.40 -9.47
CA ARG A 216 -6.04 -23.80 -8.38
C ARG A 216 -6.86 -23.70 -7.09
N VAL A 217 -8.14 -23.34 -7.18
CA VAL A 217 -9.02 -23.23 -6.01
C VAL A 217 -9.14 -24.56 -5.27
N GLY A 218 -9.35 -25.67 -5.99
CA GLY A 218 -9.44 -27.01 -5.39
C GLY A 218 -8.18 -27.39 -4.59
N ARG A 219 -7.00 -27.31 -5.23
CA ARG A 219 -5.71 -27.59 -4.58
C ARG A 219 -5.42 -26.67 -3.39
N LEU A 220 -5.80 -25.39 -3.48
CA LEU A 220 -5.63 -24.45 -2.37
C LEU A 220 -6.58 -24.76 -1.21
N THR A 221 -7.79 -25.22 -1.49
CA THR A 221 -8.77 -25.62 -0.47
C THR A 221 -8.24 -26.80 0.34
N GLU A 222 -7.73 -27.84 -0.34
CA GLU A 222 -7.11 -28.99 0.31
C GLU A 222 -5.90 -28.59 1.14
N ARG A 223 -5.02 -27.76 0.58
CA ARG A 223 -3.82 -27.27 1.29
C ARG A 223 -4.17 -26.44 2.52
N LEU A 224 -5.18 -25.56 2.41
CA LEU A 224 -5.63 -24.71 3.51
C LEU A 224 -6.18 -25.55 4.66
N ARG A 225 -7.03 -26.54 4.35
CA ARG A 225 -7.55 -27.49 5.35
C ARG A 225 -6.46 -28.36 5.98
N GLY A 226 -5.53 -28.85 5.16
CA GLY A 226 -4.45 -29.73 5.61
C GLY A 226 -3.39 -29.04 6.47
N SER A 227 -3.04 -27.78 6.17
CA SER A 227 -2.02 -27.05 6.94
C SER A 227 -2.55 -26.48 8.26
N GLY A 228 -3.86 -26.23 8.36
CA GLY A 228 -4.47 -25.53 9.50
C GLY A 228 -4.02 -24.07 9.64
N VAL A 229 -3.28 -23.52 8.67
CA VAL A 229 -2.75 -22.15 8.71
C VAL A 229 -2.92 -21.40 7.40
N LEU A 230 -3.21 -20.11 7.50
CA LEU A 230 -3.10 -19.15 6.40
C LEU A 230 -1.66 -18.63 6.30
N LYS A 231 -0.90 -19.20 5.36
CA LYS A 231 0.51 -18.82 5.12
C LYS A 231 0.66 -17.37 4.66
N ASN A 232 -0.03 -16.99 3.59
CA ASN A 232 0.06 -15.65 2.97
C ASN A 232 -1.34 -15.06 2.82
N PRO A 233 -1.66 -13.91 3.44
CA PRO A 233 -2.95 -13.25 3.27
C PRO A 233 -3.12 -12.74 1.83
N PRO A 234 -4.33 -12.74 1.27
CA PRO A 234 -4.63 -11.99 0.06
C PRO A 234 -4.47 -10.50 0.31
N ILE A 235 -4.24 -9.76 -0.77
CA ILE A 235 -4.12 -8.30 -0.73
C ILE A 235 -5.37 -7.68 -1.34
N VAL A 236 -5.92 -6.68 -0.67
CA VAL A 236 -7.18 -6.04 -1.02
C VAL A 236 -7.05 -4.52 -1.00
N THR A 237 -7.95 -3.83 -1.69
CA THR A 237 -8.15 -2.39 -1.54
C THR A 237 -9.59 -2.09 -1.13
N GLU A 238 -9.78 -1.04 -0.34
CA GLU A 238 -11.08 -0.58 0.11
C GLU A 238 -11.71 0.37 -0.92
N VAL A 239 -12.96 0.11 -1.28
CA VAL A 239 -13.74 0.98 -2.16
C VAL A 239 -15.06 1.34 -1.50
N ARG A 240 -15.36 2.64 -1.44
CA ARG A 240 -16.65 3.14 -0.99
C ARG A 240 -17.48 3.59 -2.18
N THR A 241 -18.55 2.86 -2.47
CA THR A 241 -19.53 3.24 -3.48
C THR A 241 -20.69 3.96 -2.81
N ALA A 242 -21.17 5.06 -3.41
CA ALA A 242 -22.24 5.86 -2.82
C ALA A 242 -23.58 5.10 -2.77
N ASP A 243 -23.77 4.16 -3.70
CA ASP A 243 -25.01 3.43 -3.97
C ASP A 243 -24.97 1.95 -3.51
N ARG A 244 -23.78 1.32 -3.42
CA ARG A 244 -23.65 -0.12 -3.17
C ARG A 244 -22.86 -0.48 -1.90
N GLY A 245 -22.44 0.52 -1.13
CA GLY A 245 -21.70 0.35 0.13
C GLY A 245 -20.20 0.12 -0.03
N ASP A 246 -19.59 -0.36 1.06
CA ASP A 246 -18.14 -0.57 1.17
C ASP A 246 -17.75 -1.98 0.69
N TYR A 247 -16.82 -2.03 -0.27
CA TYR A 247 -16.25 -3.26 -0.84
C TYR A 247 -14.78 -3.40 -0.48
N LEU A 248 -14.33 -4.65 -0.41
CA LEU A 248 -12.92 -5.02 -0.43
C LEU A 248 -12.63 -5.69 -1.77
N VAL A 249 -11.95 -4.99 -2.66
CA VAL A 249 -11.58 -5.52 -3.97
C VAL A 249 -10.26 -6.28 -3.83
N VAL A 250 -10.28 -7.58 -4.15
CA VAL A 250 -9.09 -8.44 -4.06
C VAL A 250 -8.15 -8.10 -5.21
N LEU A 251 -6.97 -7.56 -4.90
CA LEU A 251 -5.92 -7.22 -5.86
C LEU A 251 -4.98 -8.41 -6.12
N ASP A 252 -4.72 -9.21 -5.09
CA ASP A 252 -3.91 -10.41 -5.19
C ASP A 252 -4.48 -11.52 -4.30
N GLY A 253 -4.50 -12.75 -4.82
CA GLY A 253 -4.99 -13.91 -4.07
C GLY A 253 -6.48 -14.21 -4.22
N ALA A 254 -7.09 -13.89 -5.37
CA ALA A 254 -8.47 -14.28 -5.69
C ALA A 254 -8.74 -15.77 -5.41
N ASN A 255 -7.87 -16.66 -5.89
CA ASN A 255 -8.01 -18.11 -5.63
C ASN A 255 -7.93 -18.48 -4.14
N ARG A 256 -7.17 -17.73 -3.32
CA ARG A 256 -7.07 -17.95 -1.87
C ARG A 256 -8.38 -17.55 -1.17
N VAL A 257 -8.99 -16.45 -1.60
CA VAL A 257 -10.30 -16.01 -1.11
C VAL A 257 -11.38 -17.04 -1.48
N SER A 258 -11.39 -17.53 -2.71
CA SER A 258 -12.37 -18.54 -3.16
C SER A 258 -12.15 -19.89 -2.44
N ALA A 259 -10.91 -20.29 -2.18
CA ALA A 259 -10.60 -21.48 -1.37
C ALA A 259 -11.04 -21.32 0.11
N ALA A 260 -10.91 -20.12 0.67
CA ALA A 260 -11.39 -19.82 2.03
C ALA A 260 -12.93 -19.90 2.10
N ARG A 261 -13.64 -19.38 1.08
CA ARG A 261 -15.09 -19.55 0.91
C ARG A 261 -15.50 -21.01 0.87
N ALA A 262 -14.85 -21.78 -0.01
CA ALA A 262 -15.11 -23.21 -0.15
C ALA A 262 -14.78 -24.01 1.13
N SER A 263 -13.92 -23.47 1.99
CA SER A 263 -13.59 -24.05 3.30
C SER A 263 -14.58 -23.67 4.41
N GLY A 264 -15.58 -22.82 4.13
CA GLY A 264 -16.57 -22.39 5.11
C GLY A 264 -16.03 -21.41 6.16
N LEU A 265 -14.92 -20.72 5.88
CA LEU A 265 -14.37 -19.74 6.81
C LEU A 265 -15.27 -18.49 6.85
N PRO A 266 -15.72 -18.04 8.04
CA PRO A 266 -16.56 -16.85 8.17
C PRO A 266 -15.74 -15.56 8.01
N HIS A 267 -14.49 -15.56 8.47
CA HIS A 267 -13.58 -14.42 8.40
C HIS A 267 -12.26 -14.79 7.72
N PHE A 268 -11.58 -13.80 7.16
CA PHE A 268 -10.26 -13.96 6.56
C PHE A 268 -9.33 -12.84 6.97
N LEU A 269 -8.05 -13.18 7.16
CA LEU A 269 -7.01 -12.18 7.26
C LEU A 269 -6.66 -11.67 5.87
N VAL A 270 -6.66 -10.36 5.70
CA VAL A 270 -6.28 -9.66 4.46
C VAL A 270 -5.22 -8.61 4.77
N GLN A 271 -4.36 -8.33 3.79
CA GLN A 271 -3.55 -7.11 3.78
C GLN A 271 -4.30 -6.06 2.97
N VAL A 272 -4.58 -4.91 3.57
CA VAL A 272 -5.20 -3.76 2.91
C VAL A 272 -4.11 -2.88 2.35
N VAL A 273 -4.28 -2.43 1.11
CA VAL A 273 -3.45 -1.40 0.46
C VAL A 273 -4.37 -0.44 -0.30
N ARG A 274 -3.87 0.74 -0.64
CA ARG A 274 -4.59 1.72 -1.47
C ARG A 274 -3.82 1.95 -2.76
N TYR A 275 -4.53 2.26 -3.84
CA TYR A 275 -3.86 2.58 -5.11
C TYR A 275 -3.08 3.89 -5.05
N GLU A 276 -3.44 4.76 -4.12
CA GLU A 276 -2.75 6.02 -3.83
C GLU A 276 -1.50 5.82 -2.97
N ASP A 277 -1.28 4.63 -2.41
CA ASP A 277 -0.08 4.35 -1.63
C ASP A 277 1.15 4.35 -2.55
N PRO A 278 2.23 5.08 -2.21
CA PRO A 278 3.42 5.12 -3.04
C PRO A 278 4.02 3.72 -3.30
N GLY A 279 4.38 3.47 -4.56
CA GLY A 279 4.96 2.20 -5.01
C GLY A 279 3.94 1.11 -5.31
N VAL A 280 2.64 1.33 -5.04
CA VAL A 280 1.58 0.46 -5.58
C VAL A 280 1.39 0.77 -7.05
N GLU A 281 1.77 -0.16 -7.92
CA GLU A 281 1.65 0.01 -9.37
C GLU A 281 0.71 -1.04 -9.97
N LEU A 282 -0.19 -0.60 -10.84
CA LEU A 282 -1.00 -1.48 -11.69
C LEU A 282 -0.33 -1.60 -13.05
N MET A 283 0.21 -2.79 -13.31
CA MET A 283 0.79 -3.18 -14.59
C MET A 283 -0.10 -4.23 -15.28
N THR A 284 0.30 -4.59 -16.50
CA THR A 284 -0.40 -5.58 -17.31
C THR A 284 0.56 -6.72 -17.67
N TRP A 285 0.09 -7.95 -17.56
CA TRP A 285 0.73 -9.12 -18.15
C TRP A 285 0.25 -9.30 -19.59
N HIS A 286 1.15 -9.71 -20.47
CA HIS A 286 0.86 -10.16 -21.82
C HIS A 286 1.02 -11.67 -21.90
N HIS A 287 0.33 -12.32 -22.83
CA HIS A 287 0.31 -13.78 -22.93
C HIS A 287 1.10 -14.23 -24.15
N ALA A 288 2.26 -14.84 -23.89
CA ALA A 288 3.09 -15.48 -24.91
C ALA A 288 2.61 -16.94 -25.08
N LEU A 289 1.93 -17.21 -26.18
CA LEU A 289 1.31 -18.49 -26.47
C LEU A 289 2.33 -19.46 -27.06
N SER A 290 2.34 -20.71 -26.59
CA SER A 290 3.22 -21.77 -27.09
C SER A 290 2.40 -22.88 -27.72
N GLY A 291 2.85 -23.39 -28.86
CA GLY A 291 2.14 -24.48 -29.56
C GLY A 291 0.77 -24.10 -30.15
N PHE A 292 0.50 -22.81 -30.37
CA PHE A 292 -0.71 -22.33 -31.02
C PHE A 292 -0.38 -21.62 -32.35
N PRO A 293 -0.49 -22.30 -33.51
CA PRO A 293 -0.20 -21.69 -34.81
C PRO A 293 -1.04 -20.44 -35.07
N TYR A 294 -0.42 -19.40 -35.64
CA TYR A 294 -1.07 -18.10 -35.86
C TYR A 294 -2.35 -18.20 -36.68
N THR A 295 -2.35 -19.00 -37.76
CA THR A 295 -3.53 -19.23 -38.61
C THR A 295 -4.71 -19.78 -37.81
N ARG A 296 -4.47 -20.82 -36.99
CA ARG A 296 -5.51 -21.41 -36.13
C ARG A 296 -6.01 -20.43 -35.07
N LEU A 297 -5.11 -19.63 -34.49
CA LEU A 297 -5.48 -18.59 -33.53
C LEU A 297 -6.38 -17.52 -34.18
N ARG A 298 -5.96 -16.96 -35.33
CA ARG A 298 -6.72 -15.97 -36.09
C ARG A 298 -8.10 -16.50 -36.47
N ASP A 299 -8.17 -17.71 -37.01
CA ASP A 299 -9.44 -18.32 -37.44
C ASP A 299 -10.37 -18.62 -36.25
N SER A 300 -9.81 -18.87 -35.06
CA SER A 300 -10.59 -19.06 -33.82
C SER A 300 -11.10 -17.73 -33.28
N LEU A 301 -10.26 -16.67 -33.31
CA LEU A 301 -10.66 -15.32 -32.91
C LEU A 301 -11.79 -14.78 -33.80
N ALA A 302 -11.73 -15.04 -35.11
CA ALA A 302 -12.73 -14.58 -36.08
C ALA A 302 -14.13 -15.14 -35.83
N ARG A 303 -14.25 -16.19 -35.02
CA ARG A 303 -15.54 -16.82 -34.65
C ARG A 303 -16.14 -16.24 -33.38
N ILE A 304 -15.44 -15.36 -32.65
CA ILE A 304 -15.98 -14.71 -31.46
C ILE A 304 -17.02 -13.67 -31.91
N PRO A 305 -18.30 -13.79 -31.50
CA PRO A 305 -19.32 -12.81 -31.84
C PRO A 305 -18.97 -11.42 -31.27
N GLY A 306 -19.10 -10.38 -32.10
CA GLY A 306 -18.82 -8.99 -31.71
C GLY A 306 -17.34 -8.60 -31.73
N LEU A 307 -16.44 -9.53 -32.06
CA LEU A 307 -15.02 -9.24 -32.22
C LEU A 307 -14.69 -8.93 -33.69
N THR A 308 -14.07 -7.77 -33.91
CA THR A 308 -13.54 -7.36 -35.21
C THR A 308 -12.02 -7.55 -35.24
N LEU A 309 -11.52 -8.04 -36.37
CA LEU A 309 -10.11 -8.33 -36.61
C LEU A 309 -9.59 -7.49 -37.76
N GLU A 310 -8.53 -6.71 -37.53
CA GLU A 310 -7.87 -5.93 -38.57
C GLU A 310 -6.34 -6.14 -38.53
N GLN A 311 -5.74 -6.37 -39.69
CA GLN A 311 -4.27 -6.47 -39.80
C GLN A 311 -3.69 -5.05 -39.90
N GLU A 312 -2.82 -4.69 -38.97
CA GLU A 312 -2.27 -3.34 -38.86
C GLU A 312 -0.75 -3.37 -38.65
N PRO A 313 -0.02 -2.34 -39.09
CA PRO A 313 1.37 -2.15 -38.68
C PRO A 313 1.48 -2.08 -37.15
N LEU A 314 2.53 -2.68 -36.56
CA LEU A 314 2.68 -2.77 -35.10
C LEU A 314 2.57 -1.43 -34.37
N GLY A 315 3.15 -0.37 -34.94
CA GLY A 315 3.06 0.99 -34.37
C GLY A 315 1.62 1.53 -34.31
N ARG A 316 0.80 1.20 -35.31
CA ARG A 316 -0.62 1.58 -35.36
C ARG A 316 -1.44 0.74 -34.39
N ALA A 317 -1.20 -0.57 -34.30
CA ALA A 317 -1.84 -1.43 -33.30
C ALA A 317 -1.57 -0.96 -31.86
N ARG A 318 -0.32 -0.56 -31.55
CA ARG A 318 0.04 0.06 -30.26
C ARG A 318 -0.73 1.36 -30.00
N ALA A 319 -0.86 2.22 -31.02
CA ALA A 319 -1.60 3.48 -30.90
C ALA A 319 -3.11 3.24 -30.66
N LEU A 320 -3.72 2.29 -31.38
CA LEU A 320 -5.12 1.90 -31.20
C LEU A 320 -5.38 1.33 -29.80
N LEU A 321 -4.48 0.47 -29.31
CA LEU A 321 -4.57 -0.08 -27.95
C LEU A 321 -4.44 1.02 -26.88
N ALA A 322 -3.49 1.95 -27.06
CA ALA A 322 -3.27 3.06 -26.12
C ALA A 322 -4.49 4.01 -26.05
N ARG A 323 -5.22 4.17 -27.15
CA ARG A 323 -6.45 4.97 -27.23
C ARG A 323 -7.72 4.22 -26.85
N ARG A 324 -7.61 2.94 -26.48
CA ARG A 324 -8.74 2.03 -26.21
C ARG A 324 -9.70 1.86 -27.39
N GLU A 325 -9.18 2.01 -28.60
CA GLU A 325 -9.89 1.68 -29.86
C GLU A 325 -9.77 0.17 -30.18
N ALA A 326 -8.73 -0.48 -29.65
CA ALA A 326 -8.58 -1.94 -29.63
C ALA A 326 -8.61 -2.45 -28.17
N ILE A 327 -9.17 -3.63 -27.95
CA ILE A 327 -9.20 -4.31 -26.66
C ILE A 327 -7.97 -5.17 -26.41
N ALA A 328 -7.26 -5.55 -27.48
CA ALA A 328 -5.99 -6.28 -27.47
C ALA A 328 -5.40 -6.28 -28.90
N TYR A 329 -4.17 -6.74 -29.05
CA TYR A 329 -3.64 -7.12 -30.36
C TYR A 329 -2.74 -8.35 -30.26
N VAL A 330 -2.56 -9.05 -31.37
CA VAL A 330 -1.71 -10.24 -31.49
C VAL A 330 -0.50 -9.90 -32.36
N VAL A 331 0.69 -10.19 -31.87
CA VAL A 331 1.93 -10.12 -32.67
C VAL A 331 2.33 -11.52 -33.08
N SER A 332 2.56 -11.72 -34.38
CA SER A 332 3.20 -12.89 -34.98
C SER A 332 4.27 -12.43 -35.98
N GLU A 333 5.15 -13.34 -36.39
CA GLU A 333 6.23 -13.03 -37.35
C GLU A 333 5.76 -12.66 -38.75
N GLU A 334 4.52 -12.99 -39.12
CA GLU A 334 4.16 -13.04 -40.53
C GLU A 334 3.94 -11.65 -41.15
N ASP A 335 3.22 -10.69 -40.55
CA ASP A 335 2.91 -9.40 -41.24
C ASP A 335 2.41 -8.26 -40.31
N GLY A 336 3.00 -8.05 -39.12
CA GLY A 336 2.62 -6.96 -38.21
C GLY A 336 1.75 -7.42 -37.03
N ALA A 337 0.70 -6.68 -36.70
CA ALA A 337 -0.15 -6.99 -35.56
C ALA A 337 -1.63 -7.10 -35.95
N LEU A 338 -2.29 -8.16 -35.48
CA LEU A 338 -3.74 -8.34 -35.63
C LEU A 338 -4.45 -7.63 -34.47
N THR A 339 -5.09 -6.51 -34.74
CA THR A 339 -5.85 -5.77 -33.73
C THR A 339 -7.19 -6.44 -33.49
N LEU A 340 -7.58 -6.47 -32.21
CA LEU A 340 -8.85 -7.02 -31.74
C LEU A 340 -9.68 -5.84 -31.23
N SER A 341 -10.81 -5.55 -31.86
CA SER A 341 -11.71 -4.46 -31.49
C SER A 341 -13.15 -4.95 -31.37
N GLY A 342 -14.02 -4.15 -30.76
CA GLY A 342 -15.43 -4.48 -30.53
C GLY A 342 -16.17 -3.28 -29.97
N ASP A 343 -17.26 -3.54 -29.25
CA ASP A 343 -18.07 -2.49 -28.62
C ASP A 343 -17.24 -1.55 -27.74
N ARG A 344 -17.75 -0.32 -27.52
CA ARG A 344 -17.04 0.73 -26.77
C ARG A 344 -17.27 0.71 -25.26
N GLY A 345 -18.22 -0.08 -24.77
CA GLY A 345 -18.54 -0.15 -23.34
C GLY A 345 -17.57 -1.04 -22.56
N LEU A 346 -17.17 -0.62 -21.36
CA LEU A 346 -16.20 -1.34 -20.52
C LEU A 346 -16.65 -2.80 -20.24
N ARG A 347 -17.95 -3.00 -20.03
CA ARG A 347 -18.54 -4.32 -19.74
C ARG A 347 -18.49 -5.23 -20.97
N GLU A 348 -18.86 -4.72 -22.13
CA GLU A 348 -18.87 -5.44 -23.40
C GLU A 348 -17.43 -5.76 -23.84
N GLN A 349 -16.51 -4.81 -23.72
CA GLN A 349 -15.08 -5.02 -23.96
C GLN A 349 -14.50 -6.08 -23.03
N ASN A 350 -14.84 -6.04 -21.74
CA ASN A 350 -14.41 -7.07 -20.80
C ASN A 350 -14.99 -8.45 -21.15
N ALA A 351 -16.22 -8.54 -21.63
CA ALA A 351 -16.81 -9.80 -22.08
C ALA A 351 -16.07 -10.37 -23.30
N LEU A 352 -15.73 -9.52 -24.28
CA LEU A 352 -14.91 -9.91 -25.43
C LEU A 352 -13.50 -10.34 -25.00
N LEU A 353 -12.88 -9.62 -24.06
CA LEU A 353 -11.55 -9.96 -23.55
C LEU A 353 -11.55 -11.34 -22.88
N ASN A 354 -12.59 -11.65 -22.12
CA ASN A 354 -12.80 -12.97 -21.54
C ASN A 354 -12.94 -14.05 -22.61
N ALA A 355 -13.77 -13.83 -23.64
CA ALA A 355 -13.92 -14.77 -24.74
C ALA A 355 -12.58 -15.03 -25.46
N VAL A 356 -11.77 -13.99 -25.68
CA VAL A 356 -10.43 -14.10 -26.27
C VAL A 356 -9.50 -14.96 -25.42
N VAL A 357 -9.45 -14.75 -24.10
CA VAL A 357 -8.58 -15.54 -23.21
C VAL A 357 -9.07 -16.98 -23.04
N ASP A 358 -10.39 -17.19 -22.98
CA ASP A 358 -11.00 -18.52 -22.86
C ASP A 358 -10.70 -19.42 -24.08
N LEU A 359 -10.39 -18.85 -25.26
CA LEU A 359 -9.99 -19.62 -26.44
C LEU A 359 -8.72 -20.46 -26.24
N TYR A 360 -7.77 -20.00 -25.43
CA TYR A 360 -6.46 -20.66 -25.33
C TYR A 360 -6.10 -21.12 -23.93
N ARG A 361 -6.65 -20.50 -22.87
CA ARG A 361 -6.20 -20.74 -21.48
C ARG A 361 -6.19 -22.21 -21.04
N ASP A 362 -7.09 -23.02 -21.57
CA ASP A 362 -7.23 -24.44 -21.25
C ASP A 362 -6.80 -25.37 -22.39
N GLN A 363 -6.44 -24.80 -23.55
CA GLN A 363 -6.10 -25.54 -24.76
C GLN A 363 -4.60 -25.59 -25.04
N VAL A 364 -3.87 -24.54 -24.66
CA VAL A 364 -2.44 -24.43 -24.93
C VAL A 364 -1.66 -23.84 -23.75
N PRO A 365 -0.40 -24.24 -23.56
CA PRO A 365 0.50 -23.58 -22.63
C PRO A 365 0.73 -22.11 -23.04
N PHE A 366 0.77 -21.22 -22.06
CA PHE A 366 1.19 -19.85 -22.28
C PHE A 366 2.00 -19.31 -21.10
N HIS A 367 2.86 -18.34 -21.39
CA HIS A 367 3.68 -17.64 -20.41
C HIS A 367 3.20 -16.20 -20.24
N ARG A 368 3.18 -15.73 -18.99
CA ARG A 368 2.94 -14.31 -18.70
C ARG A 368 4.24 -13.53 -18.82
N VAL A 369 4.25 -12.52 -19.67
CA VAL A 369 5.41 -11.65 -19.92
C VAL A 369 5.04 -10.19 -19.68
N ALA A 370 5.98 -9.40 -19.15
CA ALA A 370 5.71 -8.01 -18.74
C ALA A 370 5.86 -6.98 -19.87
N ARG A 371 6.47 -7.38 -20.99
CA ARG A 371 6.82 -6.50 -22.11
C ARG A 371 6.09 -6.94 -23.38
N ASP A 372 5.75 -5.98 -24.23
CA ASP A 372 5.00 -6.17 -25.47
C ASP A 372 5.93 -6.52 -26.66
N SER A 373 6.92 -7.39 -26.42
CA SER A 373 7.93 -7.80 -27.40
C SER A 373 7.94 -9.31 -27.60
N LEU A 374 7.60 -9.73 -28.82
CA LEU A 374 7.62 -11.14 -29.21
C LEU A 374 9.05 -11.71 -29.18
N ASP A 375 10.03 -10.93 -29.62
CA ASP A 375 11.44 -11.33 -29.64
C ASP A 375 11.99 -11.57 -28.23
N GLU A 376 11.66 -10.68 -27.28
CA GLU A 376 12.05 -10.87 -25.88
C GLU A 376 11.34 -12.07 -25.24
N ALA A 377 10.06 -12.29 -25.58
CA ALA A 377 9.34 -13.47 -25.12
C ALA A 377 10.01 -14.76 -25.62
N ARG A 378 10.43 -14.80 -26.90
CA ARG A 378 11.12 -15.95 -27.51
C ARG A 378 12.54 -16.16 -27.01
N ALA A 379 13.24 -15.08 -26.68
CA ALA A 379 14.55 -15.17 -26.03
C ALA A 379 14.46 -15.94 -24.70
N ARG A 380 13.32 -15.85 -24.01
CA ARG A 380 13.05 -16.56 -22.75
C ARG A 380 12.36 -17.91 -22.94
N PHE A 381 11.47 -18.03 -23.91
CA PHE A 381 10.61 -19.20 -24.17
C PHE A 381 10.61 -19.51 -25.67
N ARG A 382 11.46 -20.45 -26.10
CA ARG A 382 11.76 -20.67 -27.54
C ARG A 382 10.58 -21.18 -28.37
N ASP A 383 9.57 -21.74 -27.74
CA ASP A 383 8.38 -22.35 -28.35
C ASP A 383 7.20 -21.38 -28.51
N VAL A 384 7.41 -20.10 -28.18
CA VAL A 384 6.39 -19.05 -28.33
C VAL A 384 6.12 -18.77 -29.81
N THR A 385 4.86 -18.93 -30.21
CA THR A 385 4.37 -18.73 -31.59
C THR A 385 3.67 -17.39 -31.78
N ALA A 386 3.09 -16.82 -30.72
CA ALA A 386 2.37 -15.55 -30.79
C ALA A 386 2.38 -14.83 -29.43
N LEU A 387 2.28 -13.50 -29.46
CA LEU A 387 2.14 -12.67 -28.26
C LEU A 387 0.82 -11.92 -28.29
N LEU A 388 -0.05 -12.18 -27.30
CA LEU A 388 -1.24 -11.37 -27.03
C LEU A 388 -0.90 -10.22 -26.10
N VAL A 389 -1.10 -8.99 -26.59
CA VAL A 389 -0.86 -7.75 -25.87
C VAL A 389 -2.18 -7.12 -25.45
N PHE A 390 -2.26 -6.72 -24.19
CA PHE A 390 -3.46 -6.21 -23.52
C PHE A 390 -3.27 -4.75 -23.08
N PRO A 391 -4.36 -3.98 -22.92
CA PRO A 391 -4.25 -2.59 -22.52
C PRO A 391 -3.78 -2.45 -21.08
N ARG A 392 -3.22 -1.28 -20.75
CA ARG A 392 -2.94 -0.89 -19.37
C ARG A 392 -4.21 -0.39 -18.73
N PHE A 393 -4.63 -1.01 -17.62
CA PHE A 393 -5.83 -0.63 -16.89
C PHE A 393 -5.55 0.53 -15.92
N HIS A 394 -6.50 1.44 -15.80
CA HIS A 394 -6.56 2.39 -14.70
C HIS A 394 -7.16 1.72 -13.46
N PRO A 395 -6.71 2.03 -12.23
CA PRO A 395 -7.32 1.54 -11.00
C PRO A 395 -8.85 1.65 -10.98
N ASP A 396 -9.42 2.78 -11.40
CA ASP A 396 -10.88 2.98 -11.43
C ASP A 396 -11.61 1.95 -12.30
N GLU A 397 -11.03 1.51 -13.43
CA GLU A 397 -11.61 0.44 -14.26
C GLU A 397 -11.66 -0.88 -13.47
N ILE A 398 -10.61 -1.20 -12.72
CA ILE A 398 -10.55 -2.41 -11.89
C ILE A 398 -11.63 -2.37 -10.80
N LEU A 399 -11.79 -1.21 -10.16
CA LEU A 399 -12.78 -1.02 -9.10
C LEU A 399 -14.22 -1.11 -9.66
N ASP A 400 -14.51 -0.49 -10.80
CA ASP A 400 -15.82 -0.53 -11.44
C ASP A 400 -16.18 -1.96 -11.91
N ILE A 401 -15.23 -2.66 -12.55
CA ILE A 401 -15.42 -4.06 -12.95
C ILE A 401 -15.75 -4.93 -11.74
N ALA A 402 -14.95 -4.86 -10.67
CA ALA A 402 -15.14 -5.69 -9.50
C ALA A 402 -16.47 -5.41 -8.76
N THR A 403 -16.80 -4.13 -8.57
CA THR A 403 -18.01 -3.71 -7.83
C THR A 403 -19.30 -3.85 -8.66
N SER A 404 -19.19 -4.02 -9.98
CA SER A 404 -20.32 -4.40 -10.85
C SER A 404 -20.59 -5.91 -10.91
N GLY A 405 -19.76 -6.71 -10.25
CA GLY A 405 -19.81 -8.18 -10.28
C GLY A 405 -19.22 -8.79 -11.56
N ALA A 406 -18.74 -7.96 -12.50
CA ALA A 406 -17.96 -8.43 -13.63
C ALA A 406 -16.54 -8.81 -13.18
N ARG A 407 -15.84 -9.59 -14.00
CA ARG A 407 -14.45 -10.00 -13.73
C ARG A 407 -13.63 -10.00 -15.00
N LEU A 408 -12.40 -9.53 -14.89
CA LEU A 408 -11.40 -9.63 -15.94
C LEU A 408 -10.92 -11.08 -16.13
N PRO A 409 -10.38 -11.42 -17.30
CA PRO A 409 -9.66 -12.66 -17.48
C PRO A 409 -8.56 -12.84 -16.43
N ALA A 410 -8.32 -14.07 -15.99
CA ALA A 410 -7.30 -14.35 -15.00
C ALA A 410 -5.89 -14.05 -15.54
N GLY A 411 -5.08 -13.33 -14.77
CA GLY A 411 -3.67 -13.18 -15.04
C GLY A 411 -3.28 -12.12 -16.07
N ILE A 412 -4.15 -11.14 -16.33
CA ILE A 412 -3.83 -9.98 -17.16
C ILE A 412 -3.43 -8.77 -16.32
N THR A 413 -3.96 -8.62 -15.10
CA THR A 413 -3.56 -7.54 -14.21
C THR A 413 -2.33 -7.96 -13.40
N ARG A 414 -1.48 -6.99 -13.10
CA ARG A 414 -0.27 -7.21 -12.30
C ARG A 414 -0.10 -6.06 -11.32
N HIS A 415 -0.52 -6.27 -10.08
CA HIS A 415 -0.21 -5.34 -9.01
C HIS A 415 1.20 -5.57 -8.49
N VAL A 416 2.04 -4.54 -8.58
CA VAL A 416 3.29 -4.43 -7.84
C VAL A 416 2.95 -3.76 -6.53
N ILE A 417 3.19 -4.46 -5.42
CA ILE A 417 2.81 -4.02 -4.09
C ILE A 417 4.05 -4.16 -3.20
N PRO A 418 4.60 -3.06 -2.66
CA PRO A 418 5.72 -3.14 -1.72
C PRO A 418 5.24 -3.74 -0.39
N TRP A 419 6.17 -4.29 0.39
CA TRP A 419 5.89 -4.74 1.77
C TRP A 419 4.74 -5.76 1.91
N ARG A 420 4.68 -6.72 0.99
CA ARG A 420 3.72 -7.84 1.09
C ARG A 420 3.98 -8.62 2.37
N ALA A 421 2.94 -8.83 3.18
CA ALA A 421 3.01 -9.73 4.31
C ALA A 421 3.09 -11.17 3.80
N LEU A 422 4.21 -11.83 4.05
CA LEU A 422 4.47 -13.20 3.62
C LEU A 422 4.77 -14.07 4.84
N ARG A 423 4.39 -15.35 4.76
CA ARG A 423 4.64 -16.39 5.77
C ARG A 423 4.17 -15.99 7.18
N LEU A 424 3.01 -15.33 7.27
CA LEU A 424 2.36 -15.03 8.55
C LEU A 424 2.02 -16.32 9.31
N ASN A 425 1.55 -17.35 8.59
CA ASN A 425 1.14 -18.64 9.14
C ASN A 425 0.11 -18.47 10.28
N VAL A 426 -0.95 -17.70 10.02
CA VAL A 426 -2.02 -17.46 10.99
C VAL A 426 -2.86 -18.73 11.17
N PRO A 427 -3.09 -19.20 12.41
CA PRO A 427 -3.95 -20.37 12.66
C PRO A 427 -5.37 -20.15 12.14
N LEU A 428 -5.88 -21.11 11.37
CA LEU A 428 -7.24 -21.03 10.83
C LEU A 428 -8.30 -21.12 11.93
N GLU A 429 -7.99 -21.79 13.04
CA GLU A 429 -8.87 -21.87 14.21
C GLU A 429 -9.33 -20.48 14.67
N VAL A 430 -8.43 -19.49 14.70
CA VAL A 430 -8.75 -18.11 15.09
C VAL A 430 -9.68 -17.45 14.07
N LEU A 431 -9.45 -17.71 12.77
CA LEU A 431 -10.28 -17.16 11.70
C LEU A 431 -11.67 -17.81 11.68
N SER A 432 -11.76 -19.11 11.99
CA SER A 432 -12.99 -19.89 12.01
C SER A 432 -13.82 -19.76 13.29
N ASP A 433 -13.21 -19.34 14.41
CA ASP A 433 -13.85 -19.33 15.73
C ASP A 433 -15.14 -18.46 15.71
N PRO A 434 -16.34 -19.06 15.84
CA PRO A 434 -17.60 -18.32 15.81
C PRO A 434 -17.87 -17.58 17.13
N ALA A 435 -17.17 -17.93 18.22
CA ALA A 435 -17.36 -17.29 19.52
C ALA A 435 -16.64 -15.94 19.61
N ARG A 436 -15.60 -15.73 18.78
CA ARG A 436 -14.88 -14.45 18.71
C ARG A 436 -15.48 -13.52 17.67
N SER A 437 -15.82 -12.31 18.11
CA SER A 437 -16.20 -11.21 17.25
C SER A 437 -15.05 -10.79 16.32
N LEU A 438 -15.37 -10.03 15.28
CA LEU A 438 -14.37 -9.48 14.37
C LEU A 438 -13.40 -8.53 15.10
N GLU A 439 -13.90 -7.79 16.08
CA GLU A 439 -13.12 -6.86 16.90
C GLU A 439 -12.09 -7.62 17.74
N GLU A 440 -12.51 -8.63 18.50
CA GLU A 440 -11.60 -9.49 19.30
C GLU A 440 -10.54 -10.17 18.44
N LYS A 441 -10.90 -10.62 17.21
CA LYS A 441 -9.93 -11.21 16.28
C LYS A 441 -8.89 -10.19 15.79
N ASN A 442 -9.28 -8.94 15.59
CA ASN A 442 -8.35 -7.88 15.21
C ASN A 442 -7.48 -7.43 16.38
N GLU A 443 -8.02 -7.35 17.60
CA GLU A 443 -7.23 -7.09 18.81
C GLU A 443 -6.19 -8.20 19.03
N TRP A 444 -6.60 -9.46 18.90
CA TRP A 444 -5.69 -10.60 18.94
C TRP A 444 -4.60 -10.49 17.88
N LEU A 445 -4.95 -10.15 16.64
CA LEU A 445 -4.00 -10.01 15.53
C LEU A 445 -2.96 -8.93 15.83
N VAL A 446 -3.38 -7.78 16.37
CA VAL A 446 -2.47 -6.69 16.76
C VAL A 446 -1.48 -7.19 17.80
N ALA A 447 -1.95 -7.77 18.90
CA ALA A 447 -1.08 -8.28 19.96
C ALA A 447 -0.10 -9.35 19.43
N TRP A 448 -0.58 -10.23 18.56
CA TRP A 448 0.21 -11.28 17.93
C TRP A 448 1.29 -10.75 16.98
N ILE A 449 1.02 -9.66 16.25
CA ILE A 449 2.01 -9.00 15.40
C ILE A 449 3.05 -8.30 16.28
N GLU A 450 2.61 -7.56 17.29
CA GLU A 450 3.48 -6.84 18.23
C GLU A 450 4.45 -7.79 18.94
N GLU A 451 3.96 -8.94 19.41
CA GLU A 451 4.79 -9.98 20.01
C GLU A 451 5.89 -10.46 19.05
N ARG A 452 5.56 -10.69 17.78
CA ARG A 452 6.52 -11.19 16.78
C ARG A 452 7.53 -10.15 16.37
N VAL A 453 7.12 -8.89 16.30
CA VAL A 453 8.05 -7.77 16.10
C VAL A 453 9.01 -7.68 17.28
N ALA A 454 8.50 -7.74 18.52
CA ALA A 454 9.32 -7.71 19.73
C ALA A 454 10.32 -8.88 19.80
N GLN A 455 9.91 -10.07 19.34
CA GLN A 455 10.76 -11.25 19.23
C GLN A 455 11.71 -11.23 18.02
N LYS A 456 11.73 -10.16 17.21
CA LYS A 456 12.53 -10.03 15.98
C LYS A 456 12.25 -11.11 14.93
N ASN A 457 11.03 -11.64 14.91
CA ASN A 457 10.55 -12.64 13.95
C ASN A 457 10.02 -12.01 12.65
N VAL A 458 9.92 -10.68 12.58
CA VAL A 458 9.51 -9.93 11.39
C VAL A 458 10.74 -9.30 10.76
N ARG A 459 10.90 -9.48 9.44
CA ARG A 459 11.96 -8.86 8.65
C ARG A 459 11.38 -7.98 7.56
N PHE A 460 11.99 -6.81 7.42
CA PHE A 460 11.63 -5.81 6.44
C PHE A 460 12.70 -5.81 5.33
N TYR A 461 12.26 -6.04 4.09
CA TYR A 461 13.11 -5.99 2.89
C TYR A 461 12.63 -4.88 1.95
N GLU A 462 13.47 -3.87 1.74
CA GLU A 462 13.23 -2.78 0.78
C GLU A 462 13.48 -3.22 -0.67
N GLU A 463 14.44 -4.12 -0.87
CA GLU A 463 14.84 -4.60 -2.18
C GLU A 463 13.98 -5.76 -2.68
N SER A 464 14.03 -6.02 -3.99
CA SER A 464 13.39 -7.19 -4.59
C SER A 464 13.97 -8.47 -4.00
N THR A 465 13.12 -9.30 -3.40
CA THR A 465 13.50 -10.58 -2.80
C THR A 465 13.06 -11.77 -3.64
N VAL A 466 13.87 -12.83 -3.66
CA VAL A 466 13.53 -14.12 -4.25
C VAL A 466 13.22 -15.09 -3.12
N LEU A 467 11.99 -15.63 -3.10
CA LEU A 467 11.54 -16.58 -2.10
C LEU A 467 11.52 -18.00 -2.69
N PHE A 468 12.29 -18.90 -2.10
CA PHE A 468 12.16 -20.34 -2.35
C PHE A 468 11.12 -20.88 -1.37
N ASP A 469 9.89 -21.07 -1.87
CA ASP A 469 8.81 -21.76 -1.17
C ASP A 469 8.86 -23.24 -1.56
N GLU A 470 9.42 -24.08 -0.68
CA GLU A 470 9.21 -25.53 -0.70
C GLU A 470 7.82 -25.89 -0.16
#